data_AF-A0A1Y2HXC4-F1
#
_entry.id   AF-A0A1Y2HXC4-F1
#
_cell.length_a   1.000
_cell.length_b   1.000
_cell.length_c   1.000
_cell.angle_alpha   90.00
_cell.angle_beta   90.00
_cell.angle_gamma   90.00
#
_symmetry.space_group_name_H-M   'P 1'
#
loop_
_entity.id
_entity.type
_entity.pdbx_description
1 polymer ?
#
loop_
_entity_poly.entity_id
_entity_poly.type
_entity_poly.pdbx_seq_one_letter_code
_entity_poly.pdbx_strand_id
1 'polypeptide(L)'
;MTIETATPAGAPVPHSDGITSPSRVWYLGYGSNMNPDVLTGRRRVRPARAVAVSAPGYKLTFQCPGLSYLEPCFASIDVRSLPADSHIPILHGVACDITREEFEMIRQTEGMGYAVVRINCFPVTKQDQIEFGRSMTAVTLMQVPDDRLNGHIPSKRYWNLLVQGASHHGLPESYQLWLQSIPHYQVSHIGQHIGRAITVCLCAPMFLISVIIRATWRILSRQSEPPPGLHVAFRTYMHGVWFMYEHGMRFVLGDGGSGDYTSGRRRQ
;
A
#
# COMPACT_ATOMS: atom_id res chain seq x y z
N MET A 1 -53.01 -10.43 64.20
CA MET A 1 -53.50 -10.23 62.82
C MET A 1 -53.08 -8.83 62.43
N THR A 2 -51.92 -8.70 61.80
CA THR A 2 -51.32 -7.39 61.48
C THR A 2 -50.40 -7.57 60.27
N ILE A 3 -51.04 -7.39 59.12
CA ILE A 3 -50.62 -6.88 57.81
C ILE A 3 -49.09 -6.85 57.53
N GLU A 4 -48.67 -7.69 56.58
CA GLU A 4 -47.41 -7.60 55.84
C GLU A 4 -47.36 -6.32 54.98
N THR A 5 -46.25 -5.59 55.05
CA THR A 5 -45.86 -4.58 54.06
C THR A 5 -44.62 -5.06 53.32
N ALA A 6 -44.82 -5.46 52.06
CA ALA A 6 -43.77 -5.76 51.10
C ALA A 6 -42.98 -4.49 50.74
N THR A 7 -41.65 -4.58 50.78
CA THR A 7 -40.73 -3.57 50.26
C THR A 7 -40.47 -3.84 48.77
N PRO A 8 -40.46 -2.84 47.87
CA PRO A 8 -40.27 -3.10 46.44
C PRO A 8 -38.81 -3.40 46.10
N ALA A 9 -38.65 -4.27 45.10
CA ALA A 9 -37.40 -4.71 44.50
C ALA A 9 -36.48 -3.54 44.10
N GLY A 10 -35.18 -3.73 44.37
CA GLY A 10 -34.12 -2.79 44.03
C GLY A 10 -34.10 -2.44 42.55
N ALA A 11 -33.90 -1.15 42.29
CA ALA A 11 -33.67 -0.61 40.96
C ALA A 11 -32.45 -1.27 40.29
N PRO A 12 -32.45 -1.43 38.95
CA PRO A 12 -31.32 -1.99 38.23
C PRO A 12 -30.12 -1.06 38.36
N VAL A 13 -29.01 -1.61 38.86
CA VAL A 13 -27.69 -0.97 38.88
C VAL A 13 -27.27 -0.76 37.41
N PRO A 14 -26.92 0.45 36.97
CA PRO A 14 -26.43 0.66 35.63
C PRO A 14 -25.10 -0.09 35.48
N HIS A 15 -25.08 -1.10 34.63
CA HIS A 15 -23.84 -1.68 34.13
C HIS A 15 -23.06 -0.53 33.48
N SER A 16 -21.86 -0.26 34.00
CA SER A 16 -20.89 0.58 33.33
C SER A 16 -20.62 -0.02 31.96
N ASP A 17 -21.13 0.62 30.92
CA ASP A 17 -20.71 0.37 29.54
C ASP A 17 -19.20 0.57 29.48
N GLY A 18 -18.48 -0.55 29.55
CA GLY A 18 -17.05 -0.58 29.32
C GLY A 18 -16.82 0.03 27.94
N ILE A 19 -15.98 1.07 27.89
CA ILE A 19 -15.43 1.59 26.64
C ILE A 19 -14.81 0.40 25.90
N THR A 20 -15.52 -0.14 24.92
CA THR A 20 -15.04 -1.25 24.11
C THR A 20 -13.83 -0.73 23.37
N SER A 21 -12.63 -1.17 23.77
CA SER A 21 -11.41 -0.84 23.04
C SER A 21 -11.61 -1.21 21.57
N PRO A 22 -11.32 -0.31 20.61
CA PRO A 22 -11.57 -0.57 19.21
C PRO A 22 -10.82 -1.83 18.76
N SER A 23 -11.48 -2.67 17.97
CA SER A 23 -10.86 -3.89 17.46
C SER A 23 -9.63 -3.54 16.63
N ARG A 24 -8.48 -4.13 16.95
CA ARG A 24 -7.19 -3.81 16.34
C ARG A 24 -6.72 -4.91 15.38
N VAL A 25 -5.90 -4.52 14.41
CA VAL A 25 -5.26 -5.41 13.44
C VAL A 25 -3.82 -4.97 13.20
N TRP A 26 -2.94 -5.94 12.97
CA TRP A 26 -1.60 -5.65 12.45
C TRP A 26 -1.68 -5.47 10.94
N TYR A 27 -1.32 -4.29 10.46
CA TYR A 27 -1.22 -3.97 9.03
C TYR A 27 0.24 -3.92 8.60
N LEU A 28 0.63 -4.70 7.60
CA LEU A 28 1.98 -4.67 7.05
C LEU A 28 2.05 -3.64 5.92
N GLY A 29 2.79 -2.55 6.17
CA GLY A 29 3.24 -1.63 5.13
C GLY A 29 4.59 -2.07 4.58
N TYR A 30 4.68 -2.25 3.25
CA TYR A 30 5.94 -2.58 2.55
C TYR A 30 6.31 -1.54 1.48
N GLY A 31 5.38 -0.62 1.18
CA GLY A 31 5.52 0.44 0.20
C GLY A 31 5.63 1.81 0.86
N SER A 32 5.02 2.83 0.26
CA SER A 32 5.01 4.19 0.81
C SER A 32 4.46 4.30 2.23
N ASN A 33 3.61 3.37 2.67
CA ASN A 33 3.04 3.38 4.01
C ASN A 33 4.06 3.00 5.11
N MET A 34 5.28 2.58 4.76
CA MET A 34 6.39 2.54 5.71
C MET A 34 6.84 3.93 6.15
N ASN A 35 6.53 4.97 5.38
CA ASN A 35 6.93 6.33 5.70
C ASN A 35 5.86 7.01 6.59
N PRO A 36 6.22 7.54 7.78
CA PRO A 36 5.26 8.20 8.67
C PRO A 36 4.52 9.40 8.05
N ASP A 37 5.15 10.17 7.16
CA ASP A 37 4.50 11.31 6.49
C ASP A 37 3.36 10.84 5.58
N VAL A 38 3.45 9.61 5.08
CA VAL A 38 2.39 9.00 4.27
C VAL A 38 1.33 8.39 5.18
N LEU A 39 1.71 7.50 6.09
CA LEU A 39 0.75 6.78 6.92
C LEU A 39 0.00 7.71 7.89
N THR A 40 0.73 8.53 8.63
CA THR A 40 0.15 9.47 9.60
C THR A 40 -0.29 10.77 8.97
N GLY A 41 0.46 11.31 8.02
CA GLY A 41 0.10 12.56 7.35
C GLY A 41 -1.03 12.38 6.34
N ARG A 42 -0.80 11.63 5.26
CA ARG A 42 -1.76 11.51 4.15
C ARG A 42 -2.92 10.57 4.46
N ARG A 43 -2.66 9.43 5.11
CA ARG A 43 -3.69 8.43 5.44
C ARG A 43 -4.37 8.67 6.78
N ARG A 44 -3.84 9.60 7.59
CA ARG A 44 -4.39 9.99 8.90
C ARG A 44 -4.51 8.80 9.86
N VAL A 45 -3.62 7.81 9.72
CA VAL A 45 -3.56 6.63 10.57
C VAL A 45 -2.44 6.79 11.59
N ARG A 46 -2.74 6.57 12.88
CA ARG A 46 -1.78 6.71 13.97
C ARG A 46 -1.55 5.35 14.60
N PRO A 47 -0.55 4.58 14.13
CA PRO A 47 -0.30 3.26 14.69
C PRO A 47 0.04 3.36 16.18
N ALA A 48 -0.54 2.47 17.00
CA ALA A 48 -0.19 2.39 18.41
C ALA A 48 1.22 1.83 18.60
N ARG A 49 1.62 0.94 17.70
CA ARG A 49 2.96 0.33 17.63
C ARG A 49 3.33 0.14 16.17
N ALA A 50 4.62 0.26 15.87
CA ALA A 50 5.17 -0.01 14.55
C ALA A 50 6.44 -0.84 14.72
N VAL A 51 6.48 -2.01 14.10
CA VAL A 51 7.53 -3.02 14.30
C VAL A 51 8.13 -3.36 12.95
N ALA A 52 9.45 -3.31 12.86
CA ALA A 52 10.16 -3.80 11.70
C ALA A 52 10.02 -5.33 11.62
N VAL A 53 9.58 -5.83 10.47
CA VAL A 53 9.34 -7.27 10.26
C VAL A 53 9.88 -7.73 8.92
N SER A 54 10.14 -9.04 8.84
CA SER A 54 10.41 -9.76 7.59
C SER A 54 9.25 -10.69 7.25
N ALA A 55 9.04 -10.94 5.96
CA ALA A 55 8.05 -11.88 5.42
C ALA A 55 8.75 -12.80 4.39
N PRO A 56 9.40 -13.90 4.84
CA PRO A 56 10.29 -14.70 4.00
C PRO A 56 9.68 -15.32 2.73
N GLY A 57 8.37 -15.56 2.73
CA GLY A 57 7.64 -16.13 1.60
C GLY A 57 7.34 -15.14 0.46
N TYR A 58 7.71 -13.87 0.62
CA TYR A 58 7.36 -12.79 -0.31
C TYR A 58 8.59 -12.00 -0.74
N LYS A 59 8.47 -11.34 -1.88
CA LYS A 59 9.42 -10.37 -2.43
C LYS A 59 8.70 -9.06 -2.77
N LEU A 60 9.45 -7.96 -2.77
CA LEU A 60 8.96 -6.66 -3.23
C LEU A 60 9.05 -6.59 -4.75
N THR A 61 8.02 -6.07 -5.41
CA THR A 61 8.00 -5.82 -6.86
C THR A 61 7.47 -4.41 -7.16
N PHE A 62 7.74 -3.89 -8.36
CA PHE A 62 7.20 -2.61 -8.84
C PHE A 62 6.20 -2.79 -9.97
N GLN A 63 5.19 -3.62 -9.73
CA GLN A 63 4.20 -4.03 -10.73
C GLN A 63 2.78 -3.50 -10.43
N CYS A 64 2.67 -2.51 -9.53
CA CYS A 64 1.43 -1.73 -9.40
C CYS A 64 1.47 -0.57 -10.40
N PRO A 65 0.57 -0.52 -11.42
CA PRO A 65 0.56 0.53 -12.42
C PRO A 65 0.22 1.89 -11.82
N GLY A 66 1.04 2.89 -12.14
CA GLY A 66 0.72 4.29 -11.93
C GLY A 66 0.51 5.03 -13.25
N LEU A 67 0.99 6.27 -13.31
CA LEU A 67 0.91 7.15 -14.48
C LEU A 67 2.27 7.26 -15.16
N SER A 68 2.35 6.86 -16.43
CA SER A 68 3.55 7.01 -17.25
C SER A 68 4.06 8.46 -17.23
N TYR A 69 5.38 8.63 -17.27
CA TYR A 69 6.09 9.93 -17.19
C TYR A 69 5.93 10.72 -15.88
N LEU A 70 5.21 10.20 -14.88
CA LEU A 70 5.02 10.87 -13.59
C LEU A 70 5.38 9.94 -12.42
N GLU A 71 4.60 8.88 -12.25
CA GLU A 71 4.74 7.86 -11.21
C GLU A 71 4.48 6.52 -11.90
N PRO A 72 5.43 5.99 -12.69
CA PRO A 72 5.16 4.90 -13.63
C PRO A 72 4.63 3.64 -12.93
N CYS A 73 5.20 3.30 -11.78
CA CYS A 73 4.77 2.17 -10.99
C CYS A 73 4.99 2.39 -9.49
N PHE A 74 4.25 1.63 -8.70
CA PHE A 74 4.34 1.57 -7.24
C PHE A 74 4.70 0.15 -6.78
N ALA A 75 5.02 0.02 -5.50
CA ALA A 75 5.32 -1.27 -4.91
C ALA A 75 4.08 -2.17 -4.87
N SER A 76 4.28 -3.45 -5.20
CA SER A 76 3.43 -4.57 -4.81
C SER A 76 4.33 -5.64 -4.19
N ILE A 77 3.75 -6.78 -3.85
CA ILE A 77 4.47 -7.97 -3.40
C ILE A 77 4.08 -9.16 -4.27
N ASP A 78 4.98 -10.12 -4.36
CA ASP A 78 4.71 -11.40 -5.01
C ASP A 78 5.30 -12.55 -4.17
N VAL A 79 4.83 -13.76 -4.42
CA VAL A 79 5.38 -14.97 -3.79
C VAL A 79 6.83 -15.15 -4.25
N ARG A 80 7.70 -15.45 -3.28
CA ARG A 80 9.12 -15.71 -3.56
C ARG A 80 9.30 -17.15 -4.01
N SER A 81 9.79 -17.35 -5.23
CA SER A 81 10.03 -18.66 -5.83
C SER A 81 11.53 -18.93 -5.97
N LEU A 82 12.05 -19.85 -5.15
CA LEU A 82 13.44 -20.29 -5.22
C LEU A 82 13.62 -21.43 -6.25
N PRO A 83 14.76 -21.51 -6.96
CA PRO A 83 15.95 -20.67 -6.82
C PRO A 83 15.94 -19.36 -7.63
N ALA A 84 14.91 -19.13 -8.46
CA ALA A 84 14.82 -17.99 -9.38
C ALA A 84 15.00 -16.63 -8.66
N ASP A 85 14.37 -16.45 -7.50
CA ASP A 85 14.41 -15.21 -6.72
C ASP A 85 15.52 -15.16 -5.66
N SER A 86 16.55 -16.00 -5.77
CA SER A 86 17.65 -16.06 -4.80
C SER A 86 18.40 -14.73 -4.67
N HIS A 87 18.47 -13.94 -5.74
CA HIS A 87 19.11 -12.63 -5.81
C HIS A 87 18.24 -11.49 -5.26
N ILE A 88 16.94 -11.72 -5.04
CA ILE A 88 16.01 -10.74 -4.47
C ILE A 88 15.92 -11.02 -2.96
N PRO A 89 16.12 -10.01 -2.10
CA PRO A 89 15.98 -10.21 -0.67
C PRO A 89 14.55 -10.59 -0.30
N ILE A 90 14.39 -11.27 0.83
CA ILE A 90 13.07 -11.45 1.42
C ILE A 90 12.43 -10.09 1.69
N LEU A 91 11.10 -10.04 1.57
CA LEU A 91 10.33 -8.85 1.88
C LEU A 91 10.59 -8.40 3.32
N HIS A 92 10.94 -7.13 3.48
CA HIS A 92 10.90 -6.45 4.76
C HIS A 92 9.90 -5.31 4.69
N GLY A 93 9.27 -5.02 5.83
CA GLY A 93 8.32 -3.94 5.96
C GLY A 93 8.06 -3.61 7.42
N VAL A 94 6.99 -2.86 7.66
CA VAL A 94 6.62 -2.37 8.98
C VAL A 94 5.23 -2.87 9.31
N ALA A 95 5.13 -3.70 10.35
CA ALA A 95 3.86 -4.11 10.93
C ALA A 95 3.37 -3.00 11.87
N CYS A 96 2.26 -2.39 11.53
CA CYS A 96 1.62 -1.30 12.26
C CYS A 96 0.36 -1.82 12.96
N ASP A 97 0.31 -1.68 14.28
CA ASP A 97 -0.89 -1.98 15.07
C ASP A 97 -1.87 -0.81 14.93
N ILE A 98 -2.97 -1.02 14.20
CA ILE A 98 -3.97 0.00 13.85
C ILE A 98 -5.39 -0.48 14.15
N THR A 99 -6.36 0.42 14.25
CA THR A 99 -7.76 0.02 14.39
C THR A 99 -8.33 -0.52 13.07
N ARG A 100 -9.42 -1.29 13.13
CA ARG A 100 -10.11 -1.77 11.91
C ARG A 100 -10.64 -0.62 11.06
N GLU A 101 -11.07 0.46 11.68
CA GLU A 101 -11.57 1.66 11.00
C GLU A 101 -10.42 2.35 10.26
N GLU A 102 -9.24 2.44 10.87
CA GLU A 102 -8.02 2.94 10.22
C GLU A 102 -7.60 2.07 9.04
N PHE A 103 -7.66 0.74 9.19
CA PHE A 103 -7.37 -0.17 8.08
C PHE A 103 -8.36 0.00 6.92
N GLU A 104 -9.63 0.20 7.23
CA GLU A 104 -10.67 0.42 6.22
C GLU A 104 -10.47 1.77 5.48
N MET A 105 -10.00 2.82 6.18
CA MET A 105 -9.60 4.07 5.53
C MET A 105 -8.40 3.87 4.59
N ILE A 106 -7.40 3.07 4.98
CA ILE A 106 -6.28 2.70 4.09
C ILE A 106 -6.82 1.99 2.85
N ARG A 107 -7.70 0.99 3.02
CA ARG A 107 -8.28 0.23 1.89
C ARG A 107 -9.06 1.14 0.93
N GLN A 108 -9.81 2.11 1.45
CA GLN A 108 -10.55 3.07 0.62
C GLN A 108 -9.63 4.03 -0.16
N THR A 109 -8.43 4.33 0.35
CA THR A 109 -7.51 5.33 -0.21
C THR A 109 -6.42 4.75 -1.11
N GLU A 110 -6.09 3.46 -0.98
CA GLU A 110 -5.13 2.75 -1.85
C GLU A 110 -5.67 2.53 -3.27
N GLY A 111 -6.97 2.72 -3.47
CA GLY A 111 -7.63 2.62 -4.77
C GLY A 111 -8.22 1.24 -5.03
N MET A 112 -8.52 0.99 -6.31
CA MET A 112 -9.26 -0.20 -6.75
C MET A 112 -8.29 -1.26 -7.26
N GLY A 113 -8.20 -2.41 -6.59
CA GLY A 113 -7.50 -3.57 -7.16
C GLY A 113 -6.57 -4.32 -6.21
N TYR A 114 -6.39 -3.87 -4.97
CA TYR A 114 -5.66 -4.64 -3.97
C TYR A 114 -6.58 -5.69 -3.32
N ALA A 115 -6.11 -6.93 -3.27
CA ALA A 115 -6.67 -7.98 -2.43
C ALA A 115 -6.12 -7.84 -1.00
N VAL A 116 -6.96 -8.10 0.00
CA VAL A 116 -6.52 -8.19 1.39
C VAL A 116 -5.99 -9.60 1.63
N VAL A 117 -4.71 -9.71 1.95
CA VAL A 117 -4.04 -11.00 2.24
C VAL A 117 -3.48 -11.01 3.65
N ARG A 118 -3.44 -12.19 4.27
CA ARG A 118 -2.82 -12.41 5.58
C ARG A 118 -1.43 -13.01 5.39
N ILE A 119 -0.44 -12.39 6.00
CA ILE A 119 0.97 -12.77 5.88
C ILE A 119 1.55 -13.03 7.26
N ASN A 120 2.28 -14.13 7.37
CA ASN A 120 3.09 -14.40 8.55
C ASN A 120 4.37 -13.58 8.49
N CYS A 121 4.59 -12.77 9.52
CA CYS A 121 5.69 -11.82 9.64
C CYS A 121 6.54 -12.16 10.85
N PHE A 122 7.83 -11.83 10.80
CA PHE A 122 8.79 -12.14 11.84
C PHE A 122 9.51 -10.85 12.25
N PRO A 123 9.38 -10.39 13.50
CA PRO A 123 10.11 -9.21 13.96
C PRO A 123 11.62 -9.37 13.76
N VAL A 124 12.27 -8.33 13.23
CA VAL A 124 13.70 -8.42 12.87
C VAL A 124 14.63 -8.32 14.07
N THR A 125 14.25 -7.62 15.14
CA THR A 125 15.09 -7.48 16.33
C THR A 125 14.75 -8.53 17.38
N LYS A 126 15.74 -8.94 18.19
CA LYS A 126 15.50 -9.85 19.32
C LYS A 126 14.57 -9.24 20.36
N GLN A 127 14.64 -7.92 20.55
CA GLN A 127 13.77 -7.21 21.49
C GLN A 127 12.31 -7.31 21.05
N ASP A 128 12.03 -7.06 19.78
CA ASP A 128 10.67 -7.17 19.24
C ASP A 128 10.18 -8.62 19.24
N GLN A 129 11.07 -9.61 19.03
CA GLN A 129 10.71 -11.03 19.15
C GLN A 129 10.33 -11.44 20.57
N ILE A 130 10.91 -10.79 21.58
CA ILE A 130 10.56 -11.00 23.00
C ILE A 130 9.20 -10.34 23.30
N GLU A 131 8.97 -9.14 22.79
CA GLU A 131 7.74 -8.37 23.06
C GLU A 131 6.52 -8.89 22.27
N PHE A 132 6.68 -9.14 20.98
CA PHE A 132 5.59 -9.49 20.05
C PHE A 132 5.55 -10.97 19.66
N GLY A 133 6.51 -11.75 20.16
CA GLY A 133 6.68 -13.16 19.83
C GLY A 133 7.54 -13.39 18.58
N ARG A 134 7.89 -14.66 18.34
CA ARG A 134 8.75 -15.06 17.20
C ARG A 134 8.10 -14.80 15.83
N SER A 135 6.78 -14.76 15.78
CA SER A 135 6.02 -14.55 14.55
C SER A 135 4.68 -13.88 14.85
N MET A 136 4.17 -13.11 13.90
CA MET A 136 2.88 -12.43 13.99
C MET A 136 2.15 -12.45 12.65
N THR A 137 0.82 -12.51 12.70
CA THR A 137 0.00 -12.41 11.48
C THR A 137 -0.37 -10.95 11.23
N ALA A 138 -0.04 -10.44 10.05
CA ALA A 138 -0.46 -9.12 9.60
C ALA A 138 -1.35 -9.22 8.36
N VAL A 139 -2.30 -8.30 8.22
CA VAL A 139 -3.01 -8.07 6.96
C VAL A 139 -2.21 -7.11 6.09
N THR A 140 -2.24 -7.30 4.79
CA THR A 140 -1.69 -6.34 3.84
C THR A 140 -2.55 -6.28 2.58
N LEU A 141 -2.22 -5.31 1.75
CA LEU A 141 -2.84 -5.10 0.45
C LEU A 141 -1.88 -5.63 -0.60
N MET A 142 -2.33 -6.52 -1.46
CA MET A 142 -1.53 -7.08 -2.56
C MET A 142 -2.28 -6.87 -3.87
N GLN A 143 -1.65 -6.24 -4.85
CA GLN A 143 -2.21 -6.14 -6.19
C GLN A 143 -1.67 -7.30 -7.02
N VAL A 144 -2.54 -7.90 -7.84
CA VAL A 144 -2.11 -8.89 -8.84
C VAL A 144 -1.04 -8.22 -9.72
N PRO A 145 0.18 -8.79 -9.78
CA PRO A 145 1.25 -8.23 -10.58
C PRO A 145 0.81 -7.98 -12.03
N ASP A 146 1.10 -6.79 -12.54
CA ASP A 146 0.91 -6.47 -13.96
C ASP A 146 2.20 -6.79 -14.73
N ASP A 147 2.18 -7.87 -15.51
CA ASP A 147 3.36 -8.34 -16.25
C ASP A 147 3.90 -7.32 -17.27
N ARG A 148 3.07 -6.36 -17.71
CA ARG A 148 3.51 -5.25 -18.56
C ARG A 148 4.53 -4.35 -17.87
N LEU A 149 4.49 -4.33 -16.54
CA LEU A 149 5.40 -3.57 -15.70
C LEU A 149 6.64 -4.37 -15.27
N ASN A 150 6.82 -5.58 -15.80
CA ASN A 150 8.08 -6.29 -15.62
C ASN A 150 9.23 -5.42 -16.14
N GLY A 151 10.22 -5.16 -15.28
CA GLY A 151 11.30 -4.22 -15.59
C GLY A 151 10.85 -2.76 -15.67
N HIS A 152 9.88 -2.33 -14.86
CA HIS A 152 9.63 -0.92 -14.59
C HIS A 152 10.22 -0.50 -13.24
N ILE A 153 10.53 0.79 -13.12
CA ILE A 153 11.20 1.37 -11.95
C ILE A 153 10.35 2.47 -11.33
N PRO A 154 10.33 2.59 -9.99
CA PRO A 154 9.52 3.61 -9.31
C PRO A 154 10.00 5.02 -9.65
N SER A 155 9.16 6.03 -9.46
CA SER A 155 9.64 7.42 -9.52
C SER A 155 10.65 7.70 -8.40
N LYS A 156 11.53 8.69 -8.60
CA LYS A 156 12.44 9.18 -7.55
C LYS A 156 11.70 9.59 -6.27
N ARG A 157 10.53 10.23 -6.42
CA ARG A 157 9.71 10.67 -5.28
C ARG A 157 9.21 9.46 -4.50
N TYR A 158 8.70 8.43 -5.17
CA TYR A 158 8.22 7.22 -4.50
C TYR A 158 9.36 6.41 -3.89
N TRP A 159 10.46 6.25 -4.61
CA TRP A 159 11.68 5.63 -4.13
C TRP A 159 12.18 6.27 -2.83
N ASN A 160 12.20 7.61 -2.75
CA ASN A 160 12.56 8.33 -1.53
C ASN A 160 11.67 7.92 -0.33
N LEU A 161 10.36 7.72 -0.53
CA LEU A 161 9.47 7.30 0.55
C LEU A 161 9.83 5.92 1.08
N LEU A 162 10.19 4.98 0.19
CA LEU A 162 10.62 3.63 0.58
C LEU A 162 11.90 3.69 1.41
N VAL A 163 12.93 4.39 0.91
CA VAL A 163 14.23 4.49 1.57
C VAL A 163 14.10 5.18 2.94
N GLN A 164 13.36 6.29 3.01
CA GLN A 164 13.15 7.02 4.26
C GLN A 164 12.31 6.21 5.26
N GLY A 165 11.26 5.52 4.81
CA GLY A 165 10.45 4.67 5.68
C GLY A 165 11.25 3.49 6.24
N ALA A 166 12.06 2.85 5.39
CA ALA A 166 12.94 1.76 5.78
C ALA A 166 13.98 2.20 6.83
N SER A 167 14.59 3.37 6.62
CA SER A 167 15.56 3.95 7.55
C SER A 167 14.90 4.38 8.87
N HIS A 168 13.75 5.05 8.81
CA HIS A 168 13.02 5.51 10.00
C HIS A 168 12.67 4.37 10.97
N HIS A 169 12.23 3.23 10.44
CA HIS A 169 11.88 2.05 11.25
C HIS A 169 13.04 1.10 11.50
N GLY A 170 14.26 1.43 11.08
CA GLY A 170 15.43 0.59 11.33
C GLY A 170 15.35 -0.80 10.68
N LEU A 171 14.83 -0.90 9.45
CA LEU A 171 14.89 -2.15 8.69
C LEU A 171 16.36 -2.62 8.56
N PRO A 172 16.64 -3.92 8.36
CA PRO A 172 18.02 -4.41 8.26
C PRO A 172 18.86 -3.65 7.23
N GLU A 173 20.11 -3.35 7.58
CA GLU A 173 21.02 -2.54 6.77
C GLU A 173 21.17 -3.09 5.34
N SER A 174 21.28 -4.41 5.19
CA SER A 174 21.34 -5.06 3.89
C SER A 174 20.12 -4.80 3.02
N TYR A 175 18.92 -4.72 3.61
CA TYR A 175 17.69 -4.40 2.90
C TYR A 175 17.62 -2.92 2.54
N GLN A 176 18.07 -2.03 3.43
CA GLN A 176 18.15 -0.59 3.14
C GLN A 176 19.12 -0.31 1.98
N LEU A 177 20.30 -0.94 1.97
CA LEU A 177 21.27 -0.84 0.88
C LEU A 177 20.70 -1.38 -0.43
N TRP A 178 19.97 -2.50 -0.38
CA TRP A 178 19.28 -3.02 -1.54
C TRP A 178 18.24 -2.03 -2.08
N LEU A 179 17.37 -1.45 -1.23
CA LEU A 179 16.41 -0.42 -1.65
C LEU A 179 17.10 0.79 -2.29
N GLN A 180 18.23 1.22 -1.73
CA GLN A 180 19.02 2.33 -2.27
C GLN A 180 19.64 2.01 -3.64
N SER A 181 19.91 0.73 -3.93
CA SER A 181 20.46 0.29 -5.21
C SER A 181 19.44 0.26 -6.36
N ILE A 182 18.15 0.34 -6.04
CA ILE A 182 17.07 0.27 -7.03
C ILE A 182 17.10 1.53 -7.91
N PRO A 183 17.17 1.37 -9.25
CA PRO A 183 17.06 2.51 -10.17
C PRO A 183 15.70 3.20 -10.03
N HIS A 184 15.65 4.50 -10.32
CA HIS A 184 14.42 5.28 -10.20
C HIS A 184 14.23 6.21 -11.40
N TYR A 185 12.97 6.35 -11.82
CA TYR A 185 12.58 7.21 -12.91
C TYR A 185 12.57 8.68 -12.46
N GLN A 186 13.17 9.54 -13.31
CA GLN A 186 13.08 10.98 -13.21
C GLN A 186 12.97 11.56 -14.62
N VAL A 187 12.05 12.51 -14.80
CA VAL A 187 11.91 13.25 -16.06
C VAL A 187 13.22 14.01 -16.33
N SER A 188 13.78 13.81 -17.52
CA SER A 188 15.07 14.37 -17.93
C SER A 188 15.03 15.07 -19.29
N HIS A 189 14.16 14.63 -20.21
CA HIS A 189 14.08 15.17 -21.57
C HIS A 189 12.78 15.94 -21.85
N ILE A 190 12.81 16.89 -22.79
CA ILE A 190 11.64 17.70 -23.18
C ILE A 190 10.47 16.83 -23.63
N GLY A 191 10.74 15.76 -24.40
CA GLY A 191 9.72 14.79 -24.81
C GLY A 191 8.96 14.20 -23.61
N GLN A 192 9.68 13.81 -22.55
CA GLN A 192 9.07 13.26 -21.33
C GLN A 192 8.26 14.32 -20.56
N HIS A 193 8.65 15.60 -20.61
CA HIS A 193 7.83 16.69 -20.05
C HIS A 193 6.51 16.83 -20.81
N ILE A 194 6.54 16.74 -22.14
CA ILE A 194 5.33 16.73 -22.97
C ILE A 194 4.49 15.48 -22.68
N GLY A 195 5.12 14.30 -22.62
CA GLY A 195 4.47 13.03 -22.28
C GLY A 195 3.78 13.10 -20.92
N ARG A 196 4.44 13.67 -19.91
CA ARG A 196 3.86 13.92 -18.59
C ARG A 196 2.63 14.83 -18.67
N ALA A 197 2.70 15.93 -19.42
CA ALA A 197 1.55 16.82 -19.59
C ALA A 197 0.37 16.10 -20.24
N ILE A 198 0.60 15.35 -21.33
CA ILE A 198 -0.42 14.57 -22.02
C ILE A 198 -1.05 13.53 -21.08
N THR A 199 -0.24 12.71 -20.40
CA THR A 199 -0.75 11.69 -19.47
C THR A 199 -1.56 12.31 -18.34
N VAL A 200 -1.11 13.43 -17.76
CA VAL A 200 -1.86 14.13 -16.71
C VAL A 200 -3.18 14.68 -17.25
N CYS A 201 -3.20 15.31 -18.42
CA CYS A 201 -4.42 15.83 -19.04
C CYS A 201 -5.44 14.73 -19.38
N LEU A 202 -4.97 13.54 -19.77
CA LEU A 202 -5.84 12.38 -19.99
C LEU A 202 -6.39 11.84 -18.66
N CYS A 203 -5.52 11.59 -17.68
CA CYS A 203 -5.89 10.85 -16.47
C CYS A 203 -6.55 11.70 -15.37
N ALA A 204 -6.18 12.98 -15.22
CA ALA A 204 -6.67 13.81 -14.11
C ALA A 204 -8.20 14.03 -14.14
N PRO A 205 -8.83 14.35 -15.29
CA PRO A 205 -10.29 14.47 -15.35
C PRO A 205 -11.01 13.17 -14.96
N MET A 206 -10.53 12.02 -15.45
CA MET A 206 -11.08 10.71 -15.10
C MET A 206 -10.94 10.39 -13.61
N PHE A 207 -9.79 10.74 -13.02
CA PHE A 207 -9.59 10.60 -11.58
C PHE A 207 -10.58 11.46 -10.79
N LEU A 208 -10.74 12.74 -11.14
CA LEU A 208 -11.69 13.66 -10.50
C LEU A 208 -13.15 13.18 -10.64
N ILE A 209 -13.55 12.75 -11.83
CA ILE A 209 -14.88 12.17 -12.08
C ILE A 209 -15.10 10.95 -11.17
N SER A 210 -14.11 10.07 -11.05
CA SER A 210 -14.24 8.88 -10.18
C SER A 210 -14.40 9.25 -8.69
N VAL A 211 -13.73 10.31 -8.22
CA VAL A 211 -13.87 10.82 -6.85
C VAL A 211 -15.27 11.41 -6.64
N ILE A 212 -15.76 12.19 -7.61
CA ILE A 212 -17.11 12.77 -7.57
C ILE A 212 -18.17 11.66 -7.55
N ILE A 213 -18.07 10.68 -8.44
CA ILE A 213 -19.01 9.54 -8.49
C ILE A 213 -19.03 8.80 -7.15
N ARG A 214 -17.87 8.54 -6.54
CA ARG A 214 -17.79 7.89 -5.22
C ARG A 214 -18.42 8.74 -4.12
N ALA A 215 -18.12 10.03 -4.08
CA ALA A 215 -18.66 10.93 -3.08
C ALA A 215 -20.19 11.00 -3.17
N THR A 216 -20.72 11.17 -4.38
CA THR A 216 -22.16 11.19 -4.65
C THR A 216 -22.80 9.83 -4.32
N TRP A 217 -22.20 8.72 -4.73
CA TRP A 217 -22.69 7.38 -4.41
C TRP A 217 -22.76 7.13 -2.90
N ARG A 218 -21.73 7.54 -2.16
CA ARG A 218 -21.69 7.41 -0.69
C ARG A 218 -22.82 8.19 -0.02
N ILE A 219 -23.13 9.39 -0.52
CA ILE A 219 -24.22 10.23 -0.01
C ILE A 219 -25.58 9.59 -0.31
N LEU A 220 -25.79 9.14 -1.56
CA LEU A 220 -27.08 8.61 -2.01
C LEU A 220 -27.39 7.21 -1.46
N SER A 221 -26.42 6.30 -1.48
CA SER A 221 -26.60 4.90 -1.07
C SER A 221 -26.33 4.65 0.42
N ARG A 222 -25.69 5.61 1.11
CA ARG A 222 -25.12 5.44 2.46
C ARG A 222 -24.12 4.28 2.58
N GLN A 223 -23.59 3.77 1.47
CA GLN A 223 -22.56 2.75 1.45
C GLN A 223 -21.17 3.38 1.30
N SER A 224 -20.18 2.82 1.98
CA SER A 224 -18.77 3.24 1.84
C SER A 224 -18.14 2.73 0.55
N GLU A 225 -18.66 1.63 0.01
CA GLU A 225 -18.17 1.02 -1.21
C GLU A 225 -18.60 1.82 -2.46
N PRO A 226 -17.75 1.88 -3.49
CA PRO A 226 -18.05 2.54 -4.74
C PRO A 226 -19.16 1.81 -5.53
N PRO A 227 -19.80 2.49 -6.49
CA PRO A 227 -20.82 1.87 -7.31
C PRO A 227 -20.26 0.64 -8.07
N PRO A 228 -21.06 -0.43 -8.23
CA PRO A 228 -20.68 -1.59 -9.00
C PRO A 228 -20.19 -1.19 -10.39
N GLY A 229 -19.09 -1.79 -10.85
CA GLY A 229 -18.51 -1.50 -12.17
C GLY A 229 -17.61 -0.26 -12.27
N LEU A 230 -17.59 0.65 -11.29
CA LEU A 230 -16.69 1.82 -11.33
C LEU A 230 -15.21 1.40 -11.39
N HIS A 231 -14.82 0.34 -10.68
CA HIS A 231 -13.46 -0.22 -10.76
C HIS A 231 -13.17 -0.79 -12.14
N VAL A 232 -14.13 -1.48 -12.75
CA VAL A 232 -13.97 -2.06 -14.09
C VAL A 232 -13.78 -0.95 -15.12
N ALA A 233 -14.64 0.07 -15.09
CA ALA A 233 -14.54 1.22 -16.00
C ALA A 233 -13.21 1.97 -15.85
N PHE A 234 -12.80 2.27 -14.61
CA PHE A 234 -11.51 2.92 -14.34
C PHE A 234 -10.34 2.05 -14.82
N ARG A 235 -10.34 0.75 -14.52
CA ARG A 235 -9.29 -0.18 -14.95
C ARG A 235 -9.21 -0.24 -16.47
N THR A 236 -10.33 -0.42 -17.16
CA THR A 236 -10.39 -0.45 -18.64
C THR A 236 -9.84 0.84 -19.26
N TYR A 237 -10.22 2.00 -18.72
CA TYR A 237 -9.67 3.28 -19.16
C TYR A 237 -8.15 3.34 -18.98
N MET A 238 -7.65 2.96 -17.80
CA MET A 238 -6.21 2.94 -17.52
C MET A 238 -5.45 1.98 -18.43
N HIS A 239 -6.02 0.81 -18.79
CA HIS A 239 -5.42 -0.07 -19.80
C HIS A 239 -5.28 0.61 -21.16
N GLY A 240 -6.27 1.39 -21.59
CA GLY A 240 -6.19 2.17 -22.82
C GLY A 240 -5.08 3.22 -22.79
N VAL A 241 -4.92 3.93 -21.67
CA VAL A 241 -3.82 4.91 -21.51
C VAL A 241 -2.45 4.23 -21.57
N TRP A 242 -2.29 3.10 -20.90
CA TRP A 242 -1.06 2.30 -20.97
C TRP A 242 -0.79 1.78 -22.38
N PHE A 243 -1.83 1.33 -23.10
CA PHE A 243 -1.70 0.91 -24.49
C PHE A 243 -1.17 2.03 -25.40
N MET A 244 -1.72 3.26 -25.27
CA MET A 244 -1.23 4.43 -26.00
C MET A 244 0.23 4.77 -25.68
N TYR A 245 0.63 4.57 -24.43
CA TYR A 245 2.03 4.74 -24.02
C TYR A 245 2.95 3.71 -24.70
N GLU A 246 2.63 2.43 -24.59
CA GLU A 246 3.46 1.32 -25.09
C GLU A 246 3.60 1.29 -26.61
N HIS A 247 2.56 1.70 -27.34
CA HIS A 247 2.51 1.58 -28.80
C HIS A 247 2.76 2.89 -29.54
N GLY A 248 2.90 4.01 -28.83
CA GLY A 248 3.07 5.32 -29.45
C GLY A 248 3.96 6.25 -28.65
N MET A 249 3.49 6.69 -27.48
CA MET A 249 4.14 7.80 -26.76
C MET A 249 5.61 7.50 -26.45
N ARG A 250 5.94 6.29 -25.98
CA ARG A 250 7.33 5.98 -25.58
C ARG A 250 8.34 6.12 -26.73
N PHE A 251 7.92 5.86 -27.97
CA PHE A 251 8.79 5.92 -29.13
C PHE A 251 9.01 7.36 -29.62
N VAL A 252 8.04 8.24 -29.37
CA VAL A 252 8.07 9.64 -29.83
C VAL A 252 8.59 10.58 -28.73
N LEU A 253 8.23 10.32 -27.48
CA LEU A 253 8.44 11.21 -26.33
C LEU A 253 9.51 10.69 -25.35
N GLY A 254 10.06 9.50 -25.60
CA GLY A 254 11.06 8.84 -24.77
C GLY A 254 10.45 7.88 -23.73
N ASP A 255 11.30 7.12 -23.06
CA ASP A 255 10.85 6.14 -22.07
C ASP A 255 10.29 6.81 -20.81
N GLY A 256 9.21 6.28 -20.27
CA GLY A 256 8.46 6.85 -19.15
C GLY A 256 8.63 6.11 -17.82
N GLY A 257 9.58 5.17 -17.69
CA GLY A 257 9.82 4.45 -16.43
C GLY A 257 10.22 2.98 -16.55
N SER A 258 10.69 2.52 -17.69
CA SER A 258 11.31 1.20 -17.82
C SER A 258 12.73 1.21 -17.24
N GLY A 259 13.10 0.12 -16.58
CA GLY A 259 14.42 -0.11 -15.99
C GLY A 259 14.51 -1.47 -15.30
N ASP A 260 15.69 -2.05 -15.29
CA ASP A 260 15.90 -3.36 -14.69
C ASP A 260 16.40 -3.23 -13.24
N TYR A 261 15.57 -3.63 -12.28
CA TYR A 261 15.92 -3.75 -10.86
C TYR A 261 16.01 -5.21 -10.39
N THR A 262 15.67 -6.17 -11.25
CA THR A 262 15.71 -7.62 -10.96
C THR A 262 17.02 -8.25 -11.43
N SER A 263 17.74 -7.67 -12.39
CA SER A 263 19.12 -8.10 -12.62
C SER A 263 20.00 -7.68 -11.46
N GLY A 264 20.24 -8.62 -10.55
CA GLY A 264 21.43 -8.58 -9.71
C GLY A 264 22.62 -8.30 -10.64
N ARG A 265 23.27 -7.15 -10.47
CA ARG A 265 24.36 -6.66 -11.33
C ARG A 265 25.22 -7.80 -11.88
N ARG A 266 25.00 -8.18 -13.15
CA ARG A 266 26.07 -8.68 -14.01
C ARG A 266 26.73 -7.48 -14.66
N ARG A 267 27.42 -6.67 -13.87
CA ARG A 267 28.51 -5.85 -14.40
C ARG A 267 29.78 -6.56 -14.01
N GLN A 268 30.23 -7.45 -14.90
CA GLN A 268 31.66 -7.76 -15.03
C GLN A 268 32.38 -6.51 -15.55
#